data_AF-A0A7X7MRF1-F1
#
_entry.id   AF-A0A7X7MRF1-F1
#
_cell.length_a   1.000
_cell.length_b   1.000
_cell.length_c   1.000
_cell.angle_alpha   90.00
_cell.angle_beta   90.00
_cell.angle_gamma   90.00
#
_symmetry.space_group_name_H-M   'P 1'
#
loop_
_entity.id
_entity.type
_entity.pdbx_description
1 polymer ?
#
loop_
_entity_poly.entity_id
_entity_poly.type
_entity_poly.pdbx_seq_one_letter_code
_entity_poly.pdbx_strand_id
1 'polypeptide(L)'
;MTLSLKESRACSEMAKVLYSFLPGSGAKNWTGHVSFQTVAAEVGVAKFWPGGSKEPAIATLLERTLEYERGLFEKLILKIVRAGIKYREKQGEPITEDEIKTLNGLILEVGFKFPDLWDPLFLSSLRAGASDRAAELVDKEMTAEKIRVSEVSTNQQKLMALKNEFYALAGIEDRQAAGRALEKVLNGLFELSGLKPREPFRIVGEQIDGSFDLDNEIYLVEAKWEQKPLSEQPLMVFREKVEGKSNITRGAFIAINGCTDVAMDAITRGKQPNFFIIDGYDLSCTLEGTIGLKELLRSKIRCLAEEGRLLLSAAKVLNSSKQAGGSK
;
A
#
# COMPACT_ATOMS: atom_id res chain seq x y z
N MET A 1 47.96 3.75 7.74
CA MET A 1 48.20 5.16 7.36
C MET A 1 48.17 5.96 8.64
N THR A 2 49.15 6.83 8.89
CA THR A 2 49.15 7.66 10.10
C THR A 2 47.93 8.59 10.10
N LEU A 3 47.22 8.69 11.23
CA LEU A 3 46.06 9.56 11.35
C LEU A 3 46.43 11.03 11.14
N SER A 4 45.55 11.79 10.51
CA SER A 4 45.68 13.25 10.45
C SER A 4 45.42 13.88 11.82
N LEU A 5 45.98 15.07 12.07
CA LEU A 5 45.70 15.84 13.29
C LEU A 5 44.20 16.13 13.49
N LYS A 6 43.45 16.27 12.39
CA LYS A 6 42.00 16.40 12.41
C LYS A 6 41.33 15.12 12.93
N GLU A 7 41.71 13.97 12.41
CA GLU A 7 41.14 12.68 12.84
C GLU A 7 41.47 12.36 14.31
N SER A 8 42.69 12.65 14.77
CA SER A 8 43.07 12.50 16.19
C SER A 8 42.25 13.41 17.11
N ARG A 9 42.05 14.67 16.73
CA ARG A 9 41.18 15.59 17.46
C ARG A 9 39.74 15.07 17.51
N ALA A 10 39.19 14.61 16.38
CA ALA A 10 37.84 14.05 16.32
C ALA A 10 37.70 12.82 17.22
N CYS A 11 38.69 11.91 17.26
CA CYS A 11 38.69 10.77 18.17
C CYS A 11 38.69 11.17 19.64
N SER A 12 39.44 12.22 20.00
CA SER A 12 39.49 12.76 21.36
C SER A 12 38.13 13.35 21.78
N GLU A 13 37.46 14.09 20.90
CA GLU A 13 36.11 14.62 21.17
C GLU A 13 35.06 13.49 21.21
N MET A 14 35.17 12.47 20.35
CA MET A 14 34.31 11.29 20.42
C MET A 14 34.46 10.57 21.77
N ALA A 15 35.68 10.47 22.29
CA ALA A 15 35.94 9.84 23.58
C ALA A 15 35.20 10.55 24.72
N LYS A 16 35.09 11.89 24.67
CA LYS A 16 34.30 12.68 25.63
C LYS A 16 32.81 12.40 25.52
N VAL A 17 32.25 12.40 24.31
CA VAL A 17 30.83 12.09 24.07
C VAL A 17 30.49 10.69 24.55
N LEU A 18 31.34 9.70 24.23
CA LEU A 18 31.12 8.30 24.58
C LEU A 18 31.42 8.01 26.05
N TYR A 19 32.12 8.89 26.78
CA TYR A 19 32.64 8.64 28.13
C TYR A 19 31.59 8.06 29.09
N SER A 20 30.37 8.60 29.08
CA SER A 20 29.27 8.17 29.96
C SER A 20 28.53 6.93 29.45
N PHE A 21 28.74 6.53 28.20
CA PHE A 21 27.95 5.46 27.57
C PHE A 21 28.25 4.11 28.20
N LEU A 22 29.49 3.87 28.63
CA LEU A 22 29.92 2.61 29.24
C LEU A 22 30.99 2.83 30.33
N PRO A 23 31.13 1.90 31.29
CA PRO A 23 32.30 1.87 32.17
C PRO A 23 33.57 1.50 31.38
N GLY A 24 34.73 1.95 31.85
CA GLY A 24 36.03 1.67 31.20
C GLY A 24 36.41 0.19 31.29
N SER A 25 36.35 -0.38 32.49
CA SER A 25 36.59 -1.80 32.77
C SER A 25 35.74 -2.26 33.95
N GLY A 26 35.41 -3.56 34.02
CA GLY A 26 34.74 -4.16 35.18
C GLY A 26 35.71 -4.52 36.31
N ALA A 27 35.23 -4.59 37.56
CA ALA A 27 36.01 -5.13 38.67
C ALA A 27 36.30 -6.63 38.43
N LYS A 28 37.44 -7.15 38.91
CA LYS A 28 37.88 -8.56 38.71
C LYS A 28 36.85 -9.61 39.16
N ASN A 29 35.93 -9.22 40.05
CA ASN A 29 34.95 -10.09 40.70
C ASN A 29 33.55 -9.96 40.04
N TRP A 30 33.46 -9.19 38.96
CA TRP A 30 32.19 -8.72 38.38
C TRP A 30 32.03 -9.26 36.96
N THR A 31 31.52 -10.49 36.86
CA THR A 31 31.32 -11.21 35.59
C THR A 31 30.00 -10.82 34.95
N GLY A 32 30.02 -10.41 33.67
CA GLY A 32 28.82 -10.21 32.84
C GLY A 32 28.40 -8.77 32.56
N HIS A 33 29.15 -7.76 33.02
CA HIS A 33 28.88 -6.36 32.70
C HIS A 33 29.50 -5.92 31.36
N VAL A 34 28.79 -5.05 30.64
CA VAL A 34 29.26 -4.45 29.38
C VAL A 34 30.11 -3.21 29.68
N SER A 35 31.32 -3.16 29.15
CA SER A 35 32.30 -2.06 29.28
C SER A 35 32.96 -1.78 27.93
N PHE A 36 33.73 -0.69 27.83
CA PHE A 36 34.54 -0.43 26.64
C PHE A 36 35.51 -1.57 26.33
N GLN A 37 36.16 -2.14 27.36
CA GLN A 37 37.07 -3.26 27.18
C GLN A 37 36.37 -4.52 26.64
N THR A 38 35.19 -4.87 27.16
CA THR A 38 34.46 -6.07 26.68
C THR A 38 33.90 -5.86 25.28
N VAL A 39 33.42 -4.64 24.96
CA VAL A 39 32.97 -4.30 23.60
C VAL A 39 34.15 -4.36 22.61
N ALA A 40 35.32 -3.84 22.97
CA ALA A 40 36.52 -3.94 22.14
C ALA A 40 36.92 -5.40 21.89
N ALA A 41 36.78 -6.29 22.89
CA ALA A 41 37.04 -7.72 22.75
C ALA A 41 36.05 -8.39 21.78
N GLU A 42 34.74 -8.12 21.92
CA GLU A 42 33.72 -8.67 21.01
C GLU A 42 33.88 -8.21 19.55
N VAL A 43 34.40 -7.00 19.33
CA VAL A 43 34.62 -6.45 17.98
C VAL A 43 35.94 -6.94 17.37
N GLY A 44 36.88 -7.43 18.19
CA GLY A 44 38.20 -7.92 17.75
C GLY A 44 39.34 -6.90 17.85
N VAL A 45 39.13 -5.80 18.59
CA VAL A 45 40.07 -4.68 18.75
C VAL A 45 40.56 -4.48 20.19
N ALA A 46 40.38 -5.46 21.08
CA ALA A 46 40.85 -5.40 22.47
C ALA A 46 42.35 -5.11 22.61
N LYS A 47 43.16 -5.51 21.63
CA LYS A 47 44.60 -5.21 21.55
C LYS A 47 44.94 -3.71 21.60
N PHE A 48 43.97 -2.85 21.28
CA PHE A 48 44.11 -1.40 21.29
C PHE A 48 43.62 -0.73 22.58
N TRP A 49 43.15 -1.50 23.56
CA TRP A 49 42.72 -0.96 24.86
C TRP A 49 43.92 -0.88 25.82
N PRO A 50 44.43 0.32 26.15
CA PRO A 50 45.63 0.46 26.99
C PRO A 50 45.34 0.31 28.49
N GLY A 51 44.06 0.37 28.91
CA GLY A 51 43.68 0.49 30.32
C GLY A 51 43.98 1.89 30.89
N GLY A 52 43.97 2.01 32.22
CA GLY A 52 44.23 3.28 32.92
C GLY A 52 43.03 4.24 32.91
N SER A 53 43.30 5.54 32.78
CA SER A 53 42.27 6.59 32.74
C SER A 53 41.30 6.37 31.59
N LYS A 54 39.99 6.40 31.88
CA LYS A 54 38.94 5.99 30.94
C LYS A 54 38.92 6.80 29.65
N GLU A 55 38.91 8.13 29.73
CA GLU A 55 38.83 8.99 28.53
C GLU A 55 40.05 8.81 27.59
N PRO A 56 41.32 8.88 28.07
CA PRO A 56 42.49 8.58 27.24
C PRO A 56 42.48 7.16 26.65
N ALA A 57 41.96 6.17 27.39
CA ALA A 57 41.86 4.80 26.90
C ALA A 57 40.83 4.66 25.77
N ILE A 58 39.70 5.36 25.84
CA ILE A 58 38.71 5.42 24.76
C ILE A 58 39.32 6.11 23.54
N ALA A 59 39.95 7.27 23.71
CA ALA A 59 40.58 7.99 22.60
C ALA A 59 41.62 7.11 21.88
N THR A 60 42.50 6.45 22.64
CA THR A 60 43.50 5.51 22.10
C THR A 60 42.85 4.35 21.36
N LEU A 61 41.78 3.77 21.91
CA LEU A 61 41.05 2.68 21.27
C LEU A 61 40.47 3.12 19.91
N LEU A 62 39.87 4.31 19.84
CA LEU A 62 39.30 4.86 18.61
C LEU A 62 40.37 5.17 17.57
N GLU A 63 41.44 5.86 17.98
CA GLU A 63 42.56 6.21 17.10
C GLU A 63 43.22 4.97 16.52
N ARG A 64 43.60 4.01 17.35
CA ARG A 64 44.26 2.77 16.91
C ARG A 64 43.34 1.91 16.05
N THR A 65 42.04 1.92 16.31
CA THR A 65 41.06 1.25 15.44
C THR A 65 40.99 1.93 14.08
N LEU A 66 40.94 3.27 14.00
CA LEU A 66 40.96 3.97 12.71
C LEU A 66 42.28 3.80 11.95
N GLU A 67 43.40 3.78 12.66
CA GLU A 67 44.75 3.72 12.08
C GLU A 67 45.06 2.34 11.48
N TYR A 68 44.69 1.27 12.20
CA TYR A 68 45.13 -0.10 11.89
C TYR A 68 43.98 -1.04 11.48
N GLU A 69 42.75 -0.79 11.89
CA GLU A 69 41.60 -1.67 11.67
C GLU A 69 40.36 -0.86 11.23
N ARG A 70 40.56 0.06 10.27
CA ARG A 70 39.56 1.07 9.88
C ARG A 70 38.18 0.48 9.53
N GLY A 71 38.15 -0.72 8.95
CA GLY A 71 36.91 -1.44 8.63
C GLY A 71 36.10 -1.91 9.84
N LEU A 72 36.71 -2.00 11.04
CA LEU A 72 36.03 -2.34 12.29
C LEU A 72 35.54 -1.12 13.06
N PHE A 73 35.85 0.10 12.61
CA PHE A 73 35.52 1.32 13.33
C PHE A 73 34.01 1.55 13.46
N GLU A 74 33.25 1.36 12.38
CA GLU A 74 31.79 1.43 12.40
C GLU A 74 31.20 0.41 13.38
N LYS A 75 31.65 -0.85 13.28
CA LYS A 75 31.20 -1.93 14.15
C LYS A 75 31.48 -1.63 15.63
N LEU A 76 32.64 -1.04 15.92
CA LEU A 76 33.01 -0.62 17.27
C LEU A 76 32.05 0.46 17.80
N ILE A 77 31.85 1.55 17.07
CA ILE A 77 30.98 2.65 17.49
C ILE A 77 29.53 2.19 17.65
N LEU A 78 28.97 1.48 16.66
CA LEU A 78 27.59 0.99 16.74
C LEU A 78 27.38 0.03 17.92
N LYS A 79 28.39 -0.79 18.25
CA LYS A 79 28.33 -1.68 19.41
C LYS A 79 28.40 -0.91 20.73
N ILE A 80 29.26 0.12 20.81
CA ILE A 80 29.32 1.03 21.98
C ILE A 80 27.97 1.73 22.17
N VAL A 81 27.39 2.32 21.12
CA VAL A 81 26.09 3.00 21.19
C VAL A 81 25.00 2.02 21.62
N ARG A 82 24.90 0.84 20.99
CA ARG A 82 23.89 -0.18 21.32
C ARG A 82 23.99 -0.67 22.76
N ALA A 83 25.21 -0.88 23.25
CA ALA A 83 25.46 -1.25 24.64
C ALA A 83 25.15 -0.10 25.59
N GLY A 84 25.51 1.12 25.20
CA GLY A 84 25.30 2.33 25.96
C GLY A 84 23.82 2.65 26.17
N ILE A 85 22.97 2.46 25.15
CA ILE A 85 21.52 2.62 25.27
C ILE A 85 21.00 1.80 26.45
N LYS A 86 21.35 0.51 26.51
CA LYS A 86 20.90 -0.39 27.60
C LYS A 86 21.52 -0.03 28.95
N TYR A 87 22.79 0.37 28.98
CA TYR A 87 23.50 0.68 30.21
C TYR A 87 22.96 1.96 30.86
N ARG A 88 22.87 3.03 30.07
CA ARG A 88 22.44 4.35 30.52
C ARG A 88 20.95 4.41 30.88
N GLU A 89 20.11 3.67 30.15
CA GLU A 89 18.70 3.48 30.55
C GLU A 89 18.59 2.89 31.96
N LYS A 90 19.39 1.86 32.29
CA LYS A 90 19.41 1.24 33.62
C LYS A 90 19.93 2.17 34.72
N GLN A 91 20.75 3.16 34.38
CA GLN A 91 21.25 4.17 35.34
C GLN A 91 20.30 5.36 35.50
N GLY A 92 19.19 5.42 34.74
CA GLY A 92 18.26 6.56 34.77
C GLY A 92 18.77 7.79 34.01
N GLU A 93 19.82 7.67 33.21
CA GLU A 93 20.40 8.76 32.43
C GLU A 93 20.47 8.38 30.95
N PRO A 94 19.34 8.17 30.24
CA PRO A 94 19.33 7.65 28.87
C PRO A 94 20.16 8.49 27.89
N ILE A 95 20.67 7.84 26.83
CA ILE A 95 21.35 8.53 25.73
C ILE A 95 20.36 9.46 25.03
N THR A 96 20.77 10.69 24.76
CA THR A 96 19.91 11.68 24.11
C THR A 96 20.16 11.75 22.60
N GLU A 97 19.19 12.31 21.87
CA GLU A 97 19.35 12.59 20.45
C GLU A 97 20.52 13.54 20.17
N ASP A 98 20.74 14.54 21.02
CA ASP A 98 21.80 15.52 20.85
C ASP A 98 23.20 14.90 20.99
N GLU A 99 23.37 13.93 21.88
CA GLU A 99 24.61 13.16 22.00
C GLU A 99 24.88 12.34 20.73
N ILE A 100 23.86 11.71 20.15
CA ILE A 100 23.99 10.97 18.88
C ILE A 100 24.28 11.91 17.71
N LYS A 101 23.63 13.09 17.64
CA LYS A 101 23.91 14.10 16.61
C LYS A 101 25.34 14.65 16.70
N THR A 102 25.81 14.91 17.92
CA THR A 102 27.19 15.33 18.16
C THR A 102 28.17 14.25 17.72
N LEU A 103 27.91 12.99 18.08
CA LEU A 103 28.70 11.85 17.64
C LEU A 103 28.72 11.72 16.11
N ASN A 104 27.56 11.86 15.44
CA ASN A 104 27.44 11.84 13.98
C ASN A 104 28.30 12.92 13.29
N GLY A 105 28.32 14.14 13.83
CA GLY A 105 29.17 15.22 13.32
C GLY A 105 30.65 14.85 13.37
N LEU A 106 31.10 14.30 14.50
CA LEU A 106 32.49 13.85 14.66
C LEU A 106 32.82 12.67 13.74
N ILE A 107 31.88 11.74 13.52
CA ILE A 107 32.06 10.58 12.62
C ILE A 107 32.27 11.06 11.17
N LEU A 108 31.57 12.12 10.76
CA LEU A 108 31.80 12.73 9.45
C LEU A 108 33.21 13.33 9.32
N GLU A 109 33.76 13.89 10.40
CA GLU A 109 35.12 14.46 10.37
C GLU A 109 36.21 13.42 10.10
N VAL A 110 35.98 12.17 10.51
CA VAL A 110 36.86 11.03 10.23
C VAL A 110 36.46 10.27 8.95
N GLY A 111 35.55 10.82 8.14
CA GLY A 111 35.22 10.30 6.81
C GLY A 111 34.25 9.12 6.80
N PHE A 112 33.40 9.00 7.83
CA PHE A 112 32.38 7.95 7.91
C PHE A 112 30.96 8.54 7.99
N LYS A 113 29.96 7.72 7.65
CA LYS A 113 28.54 7.99 7.91
C LYS A 113 27.85 6.66 8.18
N PHE A 114 27.38 6.44 9.40
CA PHE A 114 26.75 5.17 9.80
C PHE A 114 25.22 5.29 9.68
N PRO A 115 24.56 4.64 8.70
CA PRO A 115 23.12 4.83 8.46
C PRO A 115 22.23 4.65 9.69
N ASP A 116 22.56 3.66 10.54
CA ASP A 116 21.82 3.36 11.78
C ASP A 116 21.72 4.56 12.73
N LEU A 117 22.76 5.39 12.82
CA LEU A 117 22.76 6.57 13.72
C LEU A 117 22.06 7.79 13.11
N TRP A 118 21.70 7.72 11.82
CA TRP A 118 20.99 8.78 11.09
C TRP A 118 19.52 8.45 10.86
N ASP A 119 19.07 7.26 11.25
CA ASP A 119 17.67 6.86 11.11
C ASP A 119 16.75 7.82 11.90
N PRO A 120 15.82 8.52 11.23
CA PRO A 120 14.87 9.40 11.89
C PRO A 120 14.03 8.69 12.96
N LEU A 121 13.69 7.41 12.75
CA LEU A 121 12.94 6.62 13.72
C LEU A 121 13.77 6.34 14.97
N PHE A 122 15.05 6.00 14.82
CA PHE A 122 15.97 5.88 15.95
C PHE A 122 16.13 7.21 16.70
N LEU A 123 16.42 8.31 16.01
CA LEU A 123 16.63 9.62 16.66
C LEU A 123 15.39 10.13 17.41
N SER A 124 14.21 9.95 16.82
CA SER A 124 12.93 10.27 17.49
C SER A 124 12.66 9.35 18.69
N SER A 125 13.12 8.09 18.65
CA SER A 125 12.98 7.17 19.78
C SER A 125 13.74 7.61 21.04
N LEU A 126 14.74 8.48 20.91
CA LEU A 126 15.54 8.99 22.03
C LEU A 126 14.90 10.21 22.75
N ARG A 127 13.83 10.80 22.18
CA ARG A 127 13.21 12.02 22.72
C ARG A 127 12.13 11.78 23.76
N ALA A 128 11.45 10.64 23.69
CA ALA A 128 10.25 10.36 24.47
C ALA A 128 10.48 9.19 25.46
N GLY A 129 9.56 8.97 26.40
CA GLY A 129 9.52 7.71 27.15
C GLY A 129 9.01 6.57 26.26
N ALA A 130 9.42 5.32 26.55
CA ALA A 130 8.89 4.16 25.83
C ALA A 130 7.36 4.06 25.92
N SER A 131 6.78 4.47 27.06
CA SER A 131 5.33 4.53 27.28
C SER A 131 4.63 5.54 26.37
N ASP A 132 5.19 6.74 26.21
CA ASP A 132 4.58 7.81 25.41
C ASP A 132 4.59 7.46 23.92
N ARG A 133 5.70 6.88 23.42
CA ARG A 133 5.78 6.40 22.03
C ARG A 133 4.79 5.28 21.75
N ALA A 134 4.67 4.33 22.68
CA ALA A 134 3.74 3.21 22.54
C ALA A 134 2.30 3.71 22.51
N ALA A 135 1.93 4.66 23.38
CA ALA A 135 0.61 5.28 23.41
C ALA A 135 0.31 6.00 22.08
N GLU A 136 1.23 6.81 21.57
CA GLU A 136 1.03 7.55 20.31
C GLU A 136 0.82 6.60 19.11
N LEU A 137 1.58 5.51 19.03
CA LEU A 137 1.42 4.52 17.96
C LEU A 137 0.07 3.80 18.04
N VAL A 138 -0.36 3.43 19.25
CA VAL A 138 -1.67 2.80 19.46
C VAL A 138 -2.80 3.77 19.11
N ASP A 139 -2.72 5.04 19.51
CA ASP A 139 -3.73 6.05 19.19
C ASP A 139 -3.82 6.31 17.69
N LYS A 140 -2.68 6.35 16.98
CA LYS A 140 -2.65 6.46 15.51
C LYS A 140 -3.35 5.29 14.83
N GLU A 141 -3.06 4.05 15.24
CA GLU A 141 -3.72 2.88 14.64
C GLU A 141 -5.21 2.84 15.00
N MET A 142 -5.59 3.15 16.26
CA MET A 142 -6.99 3.25 16.65
C MET A 142 -7.75 4.32 15.85
N THR A 143 -7.10 5.45 15.53
CA THR A 143 -7.70 6.49 14.70
C THR A 143 -7.86 6.03 13.25
N ALA A 144 -6.84 5.38 12.68
CA ALA A 144 -6.91 4.80 11.35
C ALA A 144 -8.00 3.73 11.24
N GLU A 145 -8.14 2.87 12.25
CA GLU A 145 -9.16 1.84 12.27
C GLU A 145 -10.57 2.42 12.40
N LYS A 146 -10.77 3.45 13.23
CA LYS A 146 -12.03 4.19 13.29
C LYS A 146 -12.41 4.78 11.93
N ILE A 147 -11.44 5.34 11.21
CA ILE A 147 -11.67 5.86 9.85
C ILE A 147 -12.08 4.73 8.91
N ARG A 148 -11.34 3.62 8.86
CA ARG A 148 -11.67 2.45 8.02
C ARG A 148 -13.07 1.91 8.31
N VAL A 149 -13.44 1.74 9.57
CA VAL A 149 -14.77 1.27 9.97
C VAL A 149 -15.85 2.26 9.53
N SER A 150 -15.62 3.56 9.69
CA SER A 150 -16.56 4.60 9.25
C SER A 150 -16.73 4.63 7.72
N GLU A 151 -15.66 4.43 6.95
CA GLU A 151 -15.69 4.36 5.49
C GLU A 151 -16.46 3.13 5.01
N VAL A 152 -16.25 1.96 5.63
CA VAL A 152 -17.00 0.74 5.33
C VAL A 152 -18.49 0.96 5.58
N SER A 153 -18.86 1.54 6.73
CA SER A 153 -20.26 1.84 7.06
C SER A 153 -20.87 2.83 6.06
N THR A 154 -20.14 3.88 5.69
CA THR A 154 -20.57 4.89 4.72
C THR A 154 -20.78 4.27 3.33
N ASN A 155 -19.88 3.39 2.89
CA ASN A 155 -19.98 2.72 1.62
C ASN A 155 -21.17 1.74 1.58
N GLN A 156 -21.44 1.03 2.67
CA GLN A 156 -22.63 0.18 2.81
C GLN A 156 -23.92 1.01 2.71
N GLN A 157 -23.98 2.18 3.34
CA GLN A 157 -25.13 3.09 3.24
C GLN A 157 -25.32 3.60 1.80
N LYS A 158 -24.25 4.01 1.12
CA LYS A 158 -24.29 4.43 -0.28
C LYS A 158 -24.77 3.30 -1.21
N LEU A 159 -24.27 2.08 -1.02
CA LEU A 159 -24.69 0.92 -1.79
C LEU A 159 -26.19 0.63 -1.58
N MET A 160 -26.67 0.71 -0.33
CA MET A 160 -28.08 0.54 -0.01
C MET A 160 -28.97 1.62 -0.66
N ALA A 161 -28.50 2.88 -0.70
CA ALA A 161 -29.20 3.96 -1.39
C ALA A 161 -29.31 3.68 -2.90
N LEU A 162 -28.20 3.34 -3.56
CA LEU A 162 -28.18 2.97 -4.99
C LEU A 162 -29.08 1.78 -5.28
N LYS A 163 -29.12 0.77 -4.40
CA LYS A 163 -30.02 -0.38 -4.52
C LYS A 163 -31.49 0.06 -4.51
N ASN A 164 -31.86 0.91 -3.55
CA ASN A 164 -33.23 1.39 -3.43
C ASN A 164 -33.64 2.25 -4.64
N GLU A 165 -32.73 3.10 -5.12
CA GLU A 165 -32.93 3.88 -6.35
C GLU A 165 -33.15 2.95 -7.55
N PHE A 166 -32.28 1.96 -7.76
CA PHE A 166 -32.39 0.99 -8.85
C PHE A 166 -33.74 0.28 -8.87
N TYR A 167 -34.21 -0.21 -7.72
CA TYR A 167 -35.50 -0.90 -7.63
C TYR A 167 -36.70 0.03 -7.84
N ALA A 168 -36.60 1.31 -7.45
CA ALA A 168 -37.64 2.29 -7.74
C ALA A 168 -37.81 2.54 -9.26
N LEU A 169 -36.74 2.42 -10.05
CA LEU A 169 -36.78 2.64 -11.50
C LEU A 169 -37.70 1.65 -12.23
N ALA A 170 -37.91 0.45 -11.68
CA ALA A 170 -38.81 -0.54 -12.27
C ALA A 170 -40.25 -0.01 -12.42
N GLY A 171 -40.70 0.85 -11.50
CA GLY A 171 -42.03 1.43 -11.47
C GLY A 171 -42.26 2.65 -12.39
N ILE A 172 -41.22 3.17 -13.05
CA ILE A 172 -41.35 4.35 -13.92
C ILE A 172 -41.87 3.94 -15.30
N GLU A 173 -43.12 4.24 -15.65
CA GLU A 173 -43.69 3.85 -16.96
C GLU A 173 -42.87 4.38 -18.15
N ASP A 174 -42.43 5.64 -18.09
CA ASP A 174 -41.56 6.26 -19.10
C ASP A 174 -40.16 5.62 -19.08
N ARG A 175 -39.91 4.76 -20.07
CA ARG A 175 -38.64 4.04 -20.23
C ARG A 175 -37.45 4.97 -20.54
N GLN A 176 -37.68 6.11 -21.19
CA GLN A 176 -36.60 7.07 -21.43
C GLN A 176 -36.19 7.76 -20.13
N ALA A 177 -37.16 8.13 -19.29
CA ALA A 177 -36.88 8.66 -17.96
C ALA A 177 -36.18 7.63 -17.07
N ALA A 178 -36.62 6.37 -17.11
CA ALA A 178 -35.97 5.27 -16.40
C ALA A 178 -34.51 5.07 -16.85
N GLY A 179 -34.22 5.16 -18.16
CA GLY A 179 -32.87 5.07 -18.70
C GLY A 179 -31.93 6.16 -18.18
N ARG A 180 -32.35 7.43 -18.22
CA ARG A 180 -31.55 8.55 -17.69
C ARG A 180 -31.31 8.43 -16.18
N ALA A 181 -32.27 7.88 -15.44
CA ALA A 181 -32.12 7.64 -14.01
C ALA A 181 -31.18 6.46 -13.73
N LEU A 182 -31.21 5.41 -14.56
CA LEU A 182 -30.29 4.28 -14.49
C LEU A 182 -28.83 4.72 -14.71
N GLU A 183 -28.58 5.64 -15.65
CA GLU A 183 -27.24 6.20 -15.86
C GLU A 183 -26.65 6.80 -14.57
N LYS A 184 -27.47 7.48 -13.75
CA LYS A 184 -27.03 8.04 -12.47
C LYS A 184 -26.66 6.95 -11.47
N VAL A 185 -27.49 5.90 -11.38
CA VAL A 185 -27.24 4.75 -10.51
C VAL A 185 -25.95 4.04 -10.91
N LEU A 186 -25.73 3.83 -12.21
CA LEU A 186 -24.52 3.19 -12.75
C LEU A 186 -23.27 4.02 -12.44
N ASN A 187 -23.31 5.33 -12.68
CA ASN A 187 -22.20 6.22 -12.33
C ASN A 187 -21.88 6.17 -10.83
N GLY A 188 -22.91 6.22 -9.96
CA GLY A 188 -22.73 6.09 -8.52
C GLY A 188 -22.12 4.75 -8.11
N LEU A 189 -22.54 3.65 -8.74
CA LEU A 189 -22.00 2.31 -8.47
C LEU A 189 -20.55 2.17 -8.94
N PHE A 190 -20.21 2.72 -10.11
CA PHE A 190 -18.85 2.75 -10.64
C PHE A 190 -17.92 3.58 -9.75
N GLU A 191 -18.36 4.75 -9.32
CA GLU A 191 -17.62 5.63 -8.40
C GLU A 191 -17.37 4.93 -7.07
N LEU A 192 -18.42 4.34 -6.46
CA LEU A 192 -18.32 3.58 -5.21
C LEU A 192 -17.38 2.38 -5.34
N SER A 193 -17.30 1.78 -6.53
CA SER A 193 -16.39 0.68 -6.84
C SER A 193 -14.98 1.14 -7.22
N GLY A 194 -14.71 2.45 -7.26
CA GLY A 194 -13.40 3.02 -7.63
C GLY A 194 -13.02 2.76 -9.10
N LEU A 195 -14.01 2.75 -10.00
CA LEU A 195 -13.84 2.54 -11.45
C LEU A 195 -13.67 3.85 -12.23
N LYS A 196 -13.53 5.00 -11.57
CA LYS A 196 -13.32 6.32 -12.19
C LYS A 196 -14.26 6.57 -13.39
N PRO A 197 -15.60 6.51 -13.18
CA PRO A 197 -16.55 6.71 -14.26
C PRO A 197 -16.42 8.10 -14.89
N ARG A 198 -16.79 8.16 -16.17
CA ARG A 198 -17.00 9.40 -16.92
C ARG A 198 -18.46 9.47 -17.35
N GLU A 199 -19.10 10.58 -17.04
CA GLU A 199 -20.47 10.92 -17.45
C GLU A 199 -20.66 10.89 -18.97
N PRO A 200 -21.91 10.80 -19.48
CA PRO A 200 -22.20 10.78 -20.90
C PRO A 200 -21.47 11.88 -21.68
N PHE A 201 -20.89 11.52 -22.83
CA PHE A 201 -20.13 12.45 -23.66
C PHE A 201 -20.40 12.24 -25.14
N ARG A 202 -20.10 13.28 -25.94
CA ARG A 202 -20.22 13.26 -27.39
C ARG A 202 -18.85 13.32 -28.03
N ILE A 203 -18.59 12.38 -28.94
CA ILE A 203 -17.54 12.46 -29.95
C ILE A 203 -18.25 12.83 -31.26
N VAL A 204 -17.64 13.60 -32.16
CA VAL A 204 -18.24 14.10 -33.41
C VAL A 204 -19.31 13.16 -34.02
N GLY A 205 -20.60 13.50 -33.84
CA GLY A 205 -21.75 12.74 -34.36
C GLY A 205 -22.21 11.50 -33.57
N GLU A 206 -21.50 11.10 -32.52
CA GLU A 206 -21.73 9.89 -31.73
C GLU A 206 -21.93 10.22 -30.23
N GLN A 207 -23.00 9.69 -29.63
CA GLN A 207 -23.26 9.78 -28.18
C GLN A 207 -22.89 8.45 -27.50
N ILE A 208 -22.12 8.58 -26.42
CA ILE A 208 -21.71 7.50 -25.52
C ILE A 208 -22.29 7.78 -24.13
N ASP A 209 -22.93 6.79 -23.52
CA ASP A 209 -23.62 6.94 -22.22
C ASP A 209 -22.63 7.03 -21.05
N GLY A 210 -21.39 6.56 -21.24
CA GLY A 210 -20.30 6.81 -20.31
C GLY A 210 -19.09 5.95 -20.59
N SER A 211 -18.13 5.98 -19.66
CA SER A 211 -17.01 5.05 -19.65
C SER A 211 -16.49 4.81 -18.24
N PHE A 212 -15.74 3.75 -18.01
CA PHE A 212 -15.03 3.53 -16.75
C PHE A 212 -13.64 2.91 -16.97
N ASP A 213 -12.77 3.06 -15.98
CA ASP A 213 -11.44 2.44 -15.87
C ASP A 213 -11.55 1.16 -15.03
N LEU A 214 -11.12 0.05 -15.61
CA LEU A 214 -10.89 -1.18 -14.86
C LEU A 214 -9.52 -1.74 -15.23
N ASP A 215 -8.66 -1.88 -14.23
CA ASP A 215 -7.31 -2.44 -14.37
C ASP A 215 -6.46 -1.73 -15.45
N ASN A 216 -6.66 -0.40 -15.59
CA ASN A 216 -6.02 0.49 -16.57
C ASN A 216 -6.49 0.28 -18.03
N GLU A 217 -7.58 -0.45 -18.25
CA GLU A 217 -8.28 -0.50 -19.54
C GLU A 217 -9.55 0.36 -19.49
N ILE A 218 -9.88 1.02 -20.61
CA ILE A 218 -11.07 1.86 -20.74
C ILE A 218 -12.22 1.07 -21.36
N TYR A 219 -13.35 1.05 -20.65
CA TYR A 219 -14.59 0.43 -21.07
C TYR A 219 -15.61 1.50 -21.42
N LEU A 220 -16.06 1.53 -22.67
CA LEU A 220 -17.23 2.34 -23.06
C LEU A 220 -18.50 1.69 -22.55
N VAL A 221 -19.45 2.51 -22.13
CA VAL A 221 -20.72 2.09 -21.55
C VAL A 221 -21.86 2.52 -22.44
N GLU A 222 -22.78 1.59 -22.71
CA GLU A 222 -24.10 1.87 -23.24
C GLU A 222 -25.15 1.13 -22.39
N ALA A 223 -26.21 1.84 -22.01
CA ALA A 223 -27.22 1.33 -21.09
C ALA A 223 -28.61 1.37 -21.72
N LYS A 224 -29.30 0.23 -21.73
CA LYS A 224 -30.65 0.09 -22.25
C LYS A 224 -31.59 -0.61 -21.27
N TRP A 225 -32.75 0.01 -21.08
CA TRP A 225 -33.85 -0.52 -20.29
C TRP A 225 -35.16 -0.53 -21.09
N GLU A 226 -35.23 -1.45 -22.06
CA GLU A 226 -36.46 -1.70 -22.83
C GLU A 226 -37.36 -2.71 -22.13
N GLN A 227 -38.67 -2.68 -22.39
CA GLN A 227 -39.63 -3.60 -21.73
C GLN A 227 -39.39 -5.08 -22.10
N LYS A 228 -38.89 -5.33 -23.32
CA LYS A 228 -38.60 -6.67 -23.83
C LYS A 228 -37.09 -6.88 -23.92
N PRO A 229 -36.61 -8.13 -23.93
CA PRO A 229 -35.22 -8.42 -24.24
C PRO A 229 -34.82 -7.82 -25.59
N LEU A 230 -33.59 -7.30 -25.65
CA LEU A 230 -33.11 -6.59 -26.82
C LEU A 230 -32.93 -7.51 -28.03
N SER A 231 -33.20 -6.95 -29.21
CA SER A 231 -32.88 -7.55 -30.51
C SER A 231 -31.40 -7.31 -30.88
N GLU A 232 -30.98 -7.79 -32.05
CA GLU A 232 -29.59 -7.67 -32.53
C GLU A 232 -29.16 -6.22 -32.77
N GLN A 233 -30.06 -5.37 -33.29
CA GLN A 233 -29.69 -4.06 -33.83
C GLN A 233 -28.98 -3.15 -32.81
N PRO A 234 -29.46 -2.99 -31.55
CA PRO A 234 -28.74 -2.21 -30.54
C PRO A 234 -27.32 -2.72 -30.25
N LEU A 235 -27.12 -4.04 -30.25
CA LEU A 235 -25.82 -4.66 -29.98
C LEU A 235 -24.83 -4.40 -31.12
N MET A 236 -25.31 -4.46 -32.36
CA MET A 236 -24.50 -4.15 -33.55
C MET A 236 -24.08 -2.68 -33.58
N VAL A 237 -25.01 -1.76 -33.27
CA VAL A 237 -24.69 -0.32 -33.19
C VAL A 237 -23.62 -0.06 -32.12
N PHE A 238 -23.74 -0.64 -30.94
CA PHE A 238 -22.73 -0.47 -29.90
C PHE A 238 -21.38 -1.08 -30.27
N ARG A 239 -21.39 -2.26 -30.89
CA ARG A 239 -20.17 -2.91 -31.39
C ARG A 239 -19.41 -1.99 -32.33
N GLU A 240 -20.09 -1.39 -33.31
CA GLU A 240 -19.49 -0.46 -34.27
C GLU A 240 -18.86 0.74 -33.56
N LYS A 241 -19.51 1.29 -32.52
CA LYS A 241 -18.94 2.38 -31.70
C LYS A 241 -17.64 1.96 -31.01
N VAL A 242 -17.57 0.74 -30.47
CA VAL A 242 -16.37 0.22 -29.79
C VAL A 242 -15.26 -0.06 -30.80
N GLU A 243 -15.57 -0.71 -31.93
CA GLU A 243 -14.61 -1.00 -33.01
C GLU A 243 -14.05 0.28 -33.65
N GLY A 244 -14.86 1.34 -33.72
CA GLY A 244 -14.47 2.65 -34.25
C GLY A 244 -13.52 3.46 -33.36
N LYS A 245 -13.12 2.97 -32.18
CA LYS A 245 -12.13 3.64 -31.31
C LYS A 245 -10.73 3.08 -31.51
N SER A 246 -10.11 2.61 -30.44
CA SER A 246 -8.78 2.00 -30.45
C SER A 246 -8.91 0.50 -30.21
N ASN A 247 -7.92 -0.27 -30.65
CA ASN A 247 -7.87 -1.71 -30.41
C ASN A 247 -7.77 -2.11 -28.92
N ILE A 248 -7.46 -1.16 -28.04
CA ILE A 248 -7.46 -1.33 -26.57
C ILE A 248 -8.82 -1.01 -25.93
N THR A 249 -9.73 -0.36 -26.66
CA THR A 249 -11.04 0.03 -26.14
C THR A 249 -11.95 -1.19 -26.10
N ARG A 250 -12.56 -1.43 -24.94
CA ARG A 250 -13.57 -2.48 -24.77
C ARG A 250 -14.93 -1.86 -24.48
N GLY A 251 -15.99 -2.65 -24.60
CA GLY A 251 -17.34 -2.23 -24.23
C GLY A 251 -17.88 -2.97 -23.01
N ALA A 252 -18.75 -2.31 -22.27
CA ALA A 252 -19.66 -2.89 -21.29
C ALA A 252 -21.08 -2.46 -21.67
N PHE A 253 -21.92 -3.42 -22.02
CA PHE A 253 -23.29 -3.16 -22.45
C PHE A 253 -24.27 -3.55 -21.35
N ILE A 254 -25.02 -2.59 -20.82
CA ILE A 254 -26.01 -2.83 -19.78
C ILE A 254 -27.38 -3.06 -20.43
N ALA A 255 -27.89 -4.28 -20.34
CA ALA A 255 -29.20 -4.66 -20.86
C ALA A 255 -30.07 -5.18 -19.71
N ILE A 256 -30.87 -4.31 -19.09
CA ILE A 256 -31.57 -4.65 -17.83
C ILE A 256 -32.47 -5.88 -17.97
N ASN A 257 -33.25 -5.95 -19.05
CA ASN A 257 -34.12 -7.09 -19.35
C ASN A 257 -33.46 -8.12 -20.29
N GLY A 258 -32.13 -8.08 -20.42
CA GLY A 258 -31.34 -9.02 -21.21
C GLY A 258 -31.48 -8.85 -22.73
N CYS A 259 -30.99 -9.87 -23.44
CA CYS A 259 -31.00 -9.96 -24.89
C CYS A 259 -31.65 -11.28 -25.32
N THR A 260 -32.23 -11.31 -26.52
CA THR A 260 -32.77 -12.55 -27.09
C THR A 260 -31.65 -13.51 -27.50
N ASP A 261 -31.89 -14.82 -27.45
CA ASP A 261 -30.92 -15.84 -27.89
C ASP A 261 -30.49 -15.63 -29.34
N VAL A 262 -31.44 -15.22 -30.20
CA VAL A 262 -31.18 -14.89 -31.61
C VAL A 262 -30.19 -13.73 -31.73
N ALA A 263 -30.36 -12.68 -30.92
CA ALA A 263 -29.44 -11.54 -30.91
C ALA A 263 -28.04 -11.93 -30.41
N MET A 264 -27.97 -12.77 -29.38
CA MET A 264 -26.72 -13.27 -28.81
C MET A 264 -25.93 -14.15 -29.79
N ASP A 265 -26.63 -15.02 -30.52
CA ASP A 265 -26.02 -15.86 -31.55
C ASP A 265 -25.58 -15.00 -32.76
N ALA A 266 -26.38 -14.03 -33.19
CA ALA A 266 -26.05 -13.17 -34.32
C ALA A 266 -24.83 -12.25 -34.06
N ILE A 267 -24.65 -11.77 -32.82
CA ILE A 267 -23.51 -10.89 -32.46
C ILE A 267 -22.20 -11.67 -32.22
N THR A 268 -22.29 -12.98 -31.95
CA THR A 268 -21.13 -13.86 -31.69
C THR A 268 -20.69 -14.65 -32.92
N ARG A 269 -21.65 -15.13 -33.73
CA ARG A 269 -21.37 -16.04 -34.84
C ARG A 269 -20.49 -15.39 -35.91
N GLY A 270 -19.28 -15.91 -36.06
CA GLY A 270 -18.32 -15.45 -37.07
C GLY A 270 -17.74 -14.06 -36.80
N LYS A 271 -17.92 -13.51 -35.60
CA LYS A 271 -17.47 -12.17 -35.23
C LYS A 271 -16.63 -12.22 -33.95
N GLN A 272 -15.63 -11.34 -33.83
CA GLN A 272 -14.84 -11.25 -32.60
C GLN A 272 -15.59 -10.40 -31.55
N PRO A 273 -15.81 -10.89 -30.32
CA PRO A 273 -16.50 -10.11 -29.31
C PRO A 273 -15.54 -9.11 -28.64
N ASN A 274 -15.97 -7.85 -28.54
CA ASN A 274 -15.17 -6.74 -27.98
C ASN A 274 -15.87 -6.04 -26.80
N PHE A 275 -17.00 -6.56 -26.36
CA PHE A 275 -17.71 -6.11 -25.18
C PHE A 275 -18.36 -7.28 -24.44
N PHE A 276 -18.71 -7.08 -23.17
CA PHE A 276 -19.52 -8.02 -22.40
C PHE A 276 -20.85 -7.38 -21.99
N ILE A 277 -21.81 -8.21 -21.59
CA ILE A 277 -23.14 -7.79 -21.18
C ILE A 277 -23.27 -7.90 -19.66
N ILE A 278 -23.91 -6.88 -19.07
CA ILE A 278 -24.38 -6.86 -17.69
C ILE A 278 -25.90 -6.76 -17.75
N ASP A 279 -26.62 -7.71 -17.14
CA ASP A 279 -28.07 -7.66 -17.05
C ASP A 279 -28.57 -7.11 -15.69
N GLY A 280 -29.89 -7.00 -15.54
CA GLY A 280 -30.48 -6.53 -14.29
C GLY A 280 -30.20 -7.45 -13.11
N TYR A 281 -30.05 -8.77 -13.34
CA TYR A 281 -29.74 -9.73 -12.27
C TYR A 281 -28.31 -9.53 -11.75
N ASP A 282 -27.36 -9.34 -12.65
CA ASP A 282 -25.98 -9.01 -12.34
C ASP A 282 -25.86 -7.73 -11.50
N LEU A 283 -26.61 -6.69 -11.87
CA LEU A 283 -26.67 -5.43 -11.13
C LEU A 283 -27.31 -5.62 -9.75
N SER A 284 -28.41 -6.36 -9.65
CA SER A 284 -29.04 -6.69 -8.36
C SER A 284 -28.07 -7.42 -7.43
N CYS A 285 -27.37 -8.46 -7.91
CA CYS A 285 -26.37 -9.17 -7.12
C CYS A 285 -25.27 -8.23 -6.59
N THR A 286 -24.87 -7.25 -7.40
CA THR A 286 -23.85 -6.26 -7.02
C THR A 286 -24.39 -5.25 -6.00
N LEU A 287 -25.58 -4.70 -6.24
CA LEU A 287 -26.24 -3.71 -5.37
C LEU A 287 -26.69 -4.30 -4.04
N GLU A 288 -26.95 -5.61 -3.99
CA GLU A 288 -27.23 -6.35 -2.76
C GLU A 288 -25.95 -6.75 -2.00
N GLY A 289 -24.77 -6.54 -2.59
CA GLY A 289 -23.50 -6.91 -2.00
C GLY A 289 -23.19 -8.41 -2.03
N THR A 290 -23.92 -9.19 -2.85
CA THR A 290 -23.67 -10.63 -3.03
C THR A 290 -22.35 -10.89 -3.76
N ILE A 291 -21.97 -10.01 -4.70
CA ILE A 291 -20.68 -10.02 -5.39
C ILE A 291 -20.18 -8.58 -5.56
N GLY A 292 -18.88 -8.35 -5.42
CA GLY A 292 -18.32 -7.02 -5.70
C GLY A 292 -18.32 -6.71 -7.20
N LEU A 293 -18.61 -5.47 -7.60
CA LEU A 293 -18.69 -5.13 -9.03
C LEU A 293 -17.40 -5.47 -9.77
N LYS A 294 -16.23 -5.09 -9.23
CA LYS A 294 -14.93 -5.38 -9.84
C LYS A 294 -14.68 -6.88 -10.03
N GLU A 295 -15.11 -7.70 -9.08
CA GLU A 295 -14.99 -9.16 -9.17
C GLU A 295 -15.87 -9.72 -10.29
N LEU A 296 -17.12 -9.25 -10.38
CA LEU A 296 -18.05 -9.63 -11.43
C LEU A 296 -17.52 -9.23 -12.82
N LEU A 297 -17.07 -7.98 -12.98
CA LEU A 297 -16.54 -7.48 -14.25
C LEU A 297 -15.31 -8.27 -14.69
N ARG A 298 -14.34 -8.53 -13.80
CA ARG A 298 -13.16 -9.35 -14.11
C ARG A 298 -13.53 -10.76 -14.55
N SER A 299 -14.52 -11.37 -13.90
CA SER A 299 -15.00 -12.71 -14.27
C SER A 299 -15.64 -12.71 -15.67
N LYS A 300 -16.44 -11.68 -15.99
CA LYS A 300 -17.02 -11.49 -17.33
C LYS A 300 -15.93 -11.28 -18.39
N ILE A 301 -14.93 -10.44 -18.10
CA ILE A 301 -13.80 -10.19 -19.01
C ILE A 301 -13.02 -11.47 -19.27
N ARG A 302 -12.74 -12.26 -18.23
CA ARG A 302 -12.06 -13.54 -18.37
C ARG A 302 -12.84 -14.50 -19.28
N CYS A 303 -14.14 -14.64 -19.05
CA CYS A 303 -14.99 -15.49 -19.89
C CYS A 303 -15.09 -14.98 -21.33
N LEU A 304 -15.16 -13.66 -21.53
CA LEU A 304 -15.12 -13.04 -22.85
C LEU A 304 -13.82 -13.35 -23.58
N ALA A 305 -12.68 -13.23 -22.89
CA ALA A 305 -11.36 -13.43 -23.47
C ALA A 305 -11.03 -14.91 -23.73
N GLU A 306 -11.42 -15.81 -22.82
CA GLU A 306 -11.11 -17.25 -22.91
C GLU A 306 -12.11 -18.00 -23.80
N GLU A 307 -13.41 -17.64 -23.74
CA GLU A 307 -14.49 -18.42 -24.39
C GLU A 307 -15.24 -17.64 -25.47
N GLY A 308 -15.01 -16.34 -25.63
CA GLY A 308 -15.75 -15.50 -26.58
C GLY A 308 -17.23 -15.29 -26.20
N ARG A 309 -17.62 -15.58 -24.95
CA ARG A 309 -19.01 -15.43 -24.49
C ARG A 309 -19.26 -14.03 -23.93
N LEU A 310 -20.26 -13.34 -24.47
CA LEU A 310 -20.62 -11.98 -24.03
C LEU A 310 -21.33 -11.95 -22.67
N LEU A 311 -22.01 -13.04 -22.30
CA LEU A 311 -22.80 -13.10 -21.08
C LEU A 311 -22.32 -14.23 -20.16
N LEU A 312 -21.79 -13.84 -19.01
CA LEU A 312 -21.56 -14.69 -17.85
C LEU A 312 -22.37 -14.13 -16.68
N SER A 313 -23.40 -14.85 -16.24
CA SER A 313 -24.25 -14.38 -15.14
C SER A 313 -23.54 -14.44 -13.78
N ALA A 314 -23.87 -13.52 -12.88
CA ALA A 314 -23.35 -13.48 -11.52
C ALA A 314 -23.56 -14.82 -10.77
N ALA A 315 -24.68 -15.51 -11.02
CA ALA A 315 -24.96 -16.83 -10.42
C ALA A 315 -23.89 -17.87 -10.80
N LYS A 316 -23.42 -17.87 -12.05
CA LYS A 316 -22.34 -18.79 -12.48
C LYS A 316 -21.03 -18.44 -11.79
N VAL A 317 -20.69 -17.16 -11.70
CA VAL A 317 -19.48 -16.69 -11.00
C VAL A 317 -19.48 -17.15 -9.54
N LEU A 318 -20.58 -16.90 -8.82
CA LEU A 318 -20.73 -17.27 -7.42
C LEU A 318 -20.63 -18.79 -7.18
N ASN A 319 -21.16 -19.60 -8.10
CA ASN A 319 -21.08 -21.06 -8.00
C ASN A 319 -19.65 -21.59 -8.25
N SER A 320 -18.94 -21.01 -9.22
CA SER A 320 -17.54 -21.37 -9.49
C SER A 320 -16.62 -21.01 -8.32
N SER A 321 -16.84 -19.87 -7.65
CA SER A 321 -16.08 -19.45 -6.47
C SER A 321 -16.29 -20.40 -5.27
N LYS A 322 -17.52 -20.90 -5.07
CA LYS A 322 -17.82 -21.89 -4.01
C LYS A 322 -17.15 -23.24 -4.25
N GLN A 323 -17.07 -23.70 -5.50
CA GLN A 323 -16.39 -24.96 -5.84
C GLN A 323 -14.87 -24.87 -5.67
N ALA A 324 -14.27 -23.71 -5.98
CA ALA A 324 -12.85 -23.46 -5.77
C ALA A 324 -12.46 -23.35 -4.28
N GLY A 325 -13.36 -22.83 -3.43
CA GLY A 325 -13.15 -22.70 -1.98
C GLY A 325 -13.41 -23.97 -1.16
N GLY A 326 -14.11 -24.96 -1.72
CA GLY A 326 -14.47 -26.23 -1.06
C GLY A 326 -13.45 -27.37 -1.20
N SER A 327 -12.31 -27.13 -1.87
CA SER A 327 -11.17 -28.05 -1.90
C SER A 327 -10.05 -27.56 -0.99
N LYS A 328 -10.27 -27.63 0.33
CA LYS A 328 -9.20 -27.64 1.34
C LYS A 328 -9.60 -28.57 2.48
#